data_AF-Q3U0H1-F1
#
_entry.id   AF-Q3U0H1-F1
#
_cell.length_a   1.000
_cell.length_b   1.000
_cell.length_c   1.000
_cell.angle_alpha   90.00
_cell.angle_beta   90.00
_cell.angle_gamma   90.00
#
_symmetry.space_group_name_H-M   'P 1'
#
loop_
_entity.id
_entity.type
_entity.pdbx_description
1 polymer ?
#
loop_
_entity_poly.entity_id
_entity_poly.type
_entity_poly.pdbx_seq_one_letter_code
_entity_poly.pdbx_strand_id
1 'polypeptide(L)'
;MFILLPMFCIFQLYCGNFHLLLNDNEQFPHLYQISPKDTSLPLAMVSLVVHFRWNWIGAIVTNDDHGIQFLSELRGEMQKHIVCLSVAIIIQTEKIMALKEFHTHYNQIIMSSAKVVIVYGDKDSPIHFALIVWKSKGIWRIWVSVSQFDMITIIGDFLLYSSMGTFIFSHQQPEIPGFEQFIQTVHPSNYSSEHSLAKLWWTYFRCSLPPSNCKKLKNCPTTTVFKWLFMTPLGIAMSNTCYNLYNGVYAVALSLHEMILQQVDTWSMNAGKELEFDSWKVMSLNTKWHLYGLNSLIKVHGLKPCQ
;
A
#
# COMPACT_ATOMS: atom_id res chain seq x y z
N MET A 1 4.36 18.81 -5.37
CA MET A 1 5.35 19.80 -4.89
C MET A 1 6.57 19.06 -4.37
N PHE A 2 7.44 18.51 -5.24
CA PHE A 2 8.68 17.84 -4.82
C PHE A 2 9.69 17.81 -5.98
N ILE A 3 10.26 18.97 -6.34
CA ILE A 3 11.53 19.02 -7.09
C ILE A 3 12.25 20.28 -6.61
N LEU A 4 12.98 20.20 -5.50
CA LEU A 4 13.85 21.30 -5.03
C LEU A 4 14.96 20.85 -4.07
N LEU A 5 15.33 19.56 -4.08
CA LEU A 5 16.36 19.00 -3.18
C LEU A 5 17.54 18.26 -3.84
N PRO A 6 17.82 18.29 -5.16
CA PRO A 6 19.01 17.62 -5.69
C PRO A 6 20.34 18.30 -5.27
N MET A 7 20.29 19.47 -4.61
CA MET A 7 21.50 20.23 -4.22
C MET A 7 22.17 19.76 -2.93
N PHE A 8 21.51 18.95 -2.10
CA PHE A 8 22.14 18.35 -0.93
C PHE A 8 22.24 16.84 -1.15
N CYS A 9 23.41 16.24 -0.94
CA CYS A 9 23.65 14.79 -0.95
C CYS A 9 22.91 14.11 0.23
N ILE A 10 21.59 14.25 0.29
CA ILE A 10 20.72 13.70 1.30
C ILE A 10 20.12 12.43 0.72
N PHE A 11 20.39 11.32 1.39
CA PHE A 11 19.77 10.03 1.12
C PHE A 11 18.24 10.14 1.22
N GLN A 12 17.54 9.76 0.17
CA GLN A 12 16.07 9.74 0.13
C GLN A 12 15.57 8.33 -0.07
N LEU A 13 14.61 7.93 0.77
CA LEU A 13 14.03 6.61 0.76
C LEU A 13 12.51 6.72 0.55
N TYR A 14 12.04 6.15 -0.55
CA TYR A 14 10.66 6.16 -0.98
C TYR A 14 9.98 4.84 -0.60
N CYS A 15 8.92 4.94 0.21
CA CYS A 15 8.17 3.79 0.75
C CYS A 15 6.82 3.53 0.06
N GLY A 16 6.45 4.36 -0.92
CA GLY A 16 5.21 4.17 -1.71
C GLY A 16 5.38 3.14 -2.83
N ASN A 17 4.37 2.96 -3.68
CA ASN A 17 4.39 1.96 -4.76
C ASN A 17 5.55 2.16 -5.74
N PHE A 18 6.21 1.09 -6.19
CA PHE A 18 7.39 1.22 -7.05
C PHE A 18 7.09 1.99 -8.35
N HIS A 19 7.79 3.11 -8.58
CA HIS A 19 7.71 3.93 -9.79
C HIS A 19 8.93 3.70 -10.68
N LEU A 20 8.70 3.36 -11.96
CA LEU A 20 9.78 3.20 -12.94
C LEU A 20 10.58 4.49 -13.15
N LEU A 21 9.91 5.64 -13.18
CA LEU A 21 10.55 6.95 -13.38
C LEU A 21 11.52 7.33 -12.27
N LEU A 22 11.29 6.82 -11.05
CA LEU A 22 12.14 7.09 -9.89
C LEU A 22 13.35 6.14 -9.80
N ASN A 23 13.46 5.18 -10.74
CA ASN A 23 14.58 4.23 -10.80
C ASN A 23 15.67 4.67 -11.78
N ASP A 24 15.56 5.87 -12.34
CA ASP A 24 16.60 6.47 -13.18
C ASP A 24 17.70 7.05 -12.27
N ASN A 25 18.84 6.35 -12.21
CA ASN A 25 19.98 6.76 -11.39
C ASN A 25 20.67 8.03 -11.91
N GLU A 26 20.50 8.41 -13.18
CA GLU A 26 21.04 9.65 -13.72
C GLU A 26 20.21 10.84 -13.23
N GLN A 27 18.89 10.67 -13.18
CA GLN A 27 17.97 11.72 -12.73
C GLN A 27 17.83 11.78 -11.20
N PHE A 28 17.91 10.63 -10.51
CA PHE A 28 17.69 10.48 -9.07
C PHE A 28 18.78 9.65 -8.37
N PRO A 29 20.05 10.09 -8.36
CA PRO A 29 21.19 9.30 -7.86
C PRO A 29 21.16 8.98 -6.35
N HIS A 30 20.33 9.69 -5.59
CA HIS A 30 20.21 9.55 -4.13
C HIS A 30 18.85 9.03 -3.67
N LEU A 31 17.98 8.63 -4.60
CA LEU A 31 16.64 8.14 -4.31
C LEU A 31 16.60 6.62 -4.39
N TYR A 32 16.15 5.99 -3.31
CA TYR A 32 16.02 4.55 -3.21
C TYR A 32 14.57 4.19 -2.95
N GLN A 33 14.06 3.16 -3.62
CA GLN A 33 12.70 2.67 -3.43
C GLN A 33 12.73 1.36 -2.64
N ILE A 34 11.96 1.28 -1.55
CA ILE A 34 11.84 0.03 -0.77
C ILE A 34 10.88 -0.95 -1.42
N SER A 35 9.88 -0.44 -2.14
CA SER A 35 8.87 -1.28 -2.78
C SER A 35 9.49 -2.13 -3.89
N PRO A 36 9.15 -3.43 -3.96
CA PRO A 36 9.56 -4.26 -5.07
C PRO A 36 8.86 -3.80 -6.35
N LYS A 37 9.54 -3.97 -7.49
CA LYS A 37 8.92 -3.86 -8.80
C LYS A 37 7.97 -5.04 -9.00
N ASP A 38 6.67 -4.82 -8.91
CA ASP A 38 5.67 -5.89 -9.01
C ASP A 38 5.21 -6.09 -10.46
N THR A 39 5.94 -6.92 -11.21
CA THR A 39 5.55 -7.36 -12.56
C THR A 39 4.68 -8.62 -12.54
N SER A 40 4.41 -9.18 -11.35
CA SER A 40 3.77 -10.50 -11.22
C SER A 40 2.26 -10.40 -11.05
N LEU A 41 1.75 -9.26 -10.60
CA LEU A 41 0.34 -9.06 -10.29
C LEU A 41 -0.60 -9.28 -11.49
N PRO A 42 -0.36 -8.70 -12.70
CA PRO A 42 -1.25 -8.94 -13.84
C PRO A 42 -1.30 -10.41 -14.24
N LEU A 43 -0.15 -11.09 -14.23
CA LEU A 43 -0.05 -12.53 -14.50
C LEU A 43 -0.82 -13.35 -13.46
N ALA A 44 -0.71 -13.01 -12.18
CA ALA A 44 -1.42 -13.69 -11.11
C ALA A 44 -2.94 -13.51 -11.23
N MET A 45 -3.40 -12.29 -11.54
CA MET A 45 -4.82 -12.00 -11.79
C MET A 45 -5.35 -12.75 -13.02
N VAL A 46 -4.58 -12.81 -14.11
CA VAL A 46 -4.97 -13.59 -15.30
C VAL A 46 -4.97 -15.09 -15.00
N SER A 47 -4.03 -15.59 -14.20
CA SER A 47 -4.00 -16.99 -13.78
C SER A 47 -5.27 -17.38 -13.01
N LEU A 48 -5.76 -16.49 -12.13
CA LEU A 48 -7.04 -16.66 -11.44
C LEU A 48 -8.22 -16.70 -12.43
N VAL A 49 -8.24 -15.77 -13.39
CA VAL A 49 -9.27 -15.70 -14.44
C VAL A 49 -9.33 -17.00 -15.26
N VAL A 50 -8.18 -17.51 -15.66
CA VAL A 50 -8.03 -18.76 -16.41
C VAL A 50 -8.48 -19.95 -15.57
N HIS A 51 -8.10 -20.00 -14.29
CA HIS A 51 -8.49 -21.06 -13.37
C HIS A 51 -10.02 -21.21 -13.29
N PHE A 52 -10.76 -20.10 -13.19
CA PHE A 52 -12.22 -20.10 -13.18
C PHE A 52 -12.87 -20.11 -14.57
N ARG A 53 -12.07 -20.16 -15.65
CA ARG A 53 -12.52 -20.20 -17.04
C ARG A 53 -13.41 -19.01 -17.41
N TRP A 54 -13.08 -17.83 -16.90
CA TRP A 54 -13.78 -16.60 -17.27
C TRP A 54 -13.18 -16.00 -18.53
N ASN A 55 -13.99 -15.88 -19.58
CA ASN A 55 -13.49 -15.42 -20.88
C ASN A 55 -13.75 -13.93 -21.15
N TRP A 56 -14.68 -13.31 -20.43
CA TRP A 56 -15.09 -11.91 -20.62
C TRP A 56 -14.84 -11.11 -19.35
N ILE A 57 -13.77 -10.33 -19.35
CA ILE A 57 -13.30 -9.58 -18.20
C ILE A 57 -13.44 -8.08 -18.46
N GLY A 58 -13.92 -7.35 -17.46
CA GLY A 58 -13.82 -5.90 -17.42
C GLY A 58 -12.57 -5.45 -16.66
N ALA A 59 -12.04 -4.27 -16.96
CA ALA A 59 -11.02 -3.63 -16.16
C ALA A 59 -11.41 -2.20 -15.81
N ILE A 60 -11.10 -1.78 -14.59
CA ILE A 60 -11.20 -0.40 -14.12
C ILE A 60 -9.82 -0.01 -13.58
N VAL A 61 -9.22 1.03 -14.14
CA VAL A 61 -7.89 1.52 -13.74
C VAL A 61 -7.88 3.03 -13.55
N THR A 62 -6.89 3.56 -12.83
CA THR A 62 -6.62 5.01 -12.75
C THR A 62 -5.95 5.53 -14.02
N ASN A 63 -6.20 6.79 -14.34
CA ASN A 63 -5.49 7.52 -15.39
C ASN A 63 -4.16 8.09 -14.87
N ASP A 64 -3.30 7.22 -14.40
CA ASP A 64 -1.93 7.51 -14.01
C ASP A 64 -0.98 6.46 -14.61
N ASP A 65 0.33 6.71 -14.53
CA ASP A 65 1.33 5.84 -15.13
C ASP A 65 1.21 4.39 -14.65
N HIS A 66 0.90 4.21 -13.35
CA HIS A 66 0.68 2.89 -12.75
C HIS A 66 -0.52 2.17 -13.32
N GLY A 67 -1.68 2.84 -13.39
CA GLY A 67 -2.92 2.25 -13.88
C GLY A 67 -2.85 1.92 -15.37
N ILE A 68 -2.23 2.80 -16.17
CA ILE A 68 -2.05 2.58 -17.60
C ILE A 68 -1.03 1.46 -17.87
N GLN A 69 0.07 1.43 -17.14
CA GLN A 69 1.05 0.34 -17.25
C GLN A 69 0.41 -1.00 -16.87
N PHE A 70 -0.28 -1.06 -15.73
CA PHE A 70 -0.98 -2.26 -15.28
C PHE A 70 -1.99 -2.76 -16.32
N LEU A 71 -2.79 -1.87 -16.90
CA LEU A 71 -3.76 -2.24 -17.94
C LEU A 71 -3.08 -2.82 -19.19
N SER A 72 -1.92 -2.28 -19.57
CA SER A 72 -1.12 -2.76 -20.70
C SER A 72 -0.59 -4.17 -20.43
N GLU A 73 0.02 -4.39 -19.27
CA GLU A 73 0.55 -5.70 -18.85
C GLU A 73 -0.57 -6.73 -18.72
N LEU A 74 -1.69 -6.35 -18.10
CA LEU A 74 -2.89 -7.20 -17.98
C LEU A 74 -3.41 -7.63 -19.34
N ARG A 75 -3.50 -6.71 -20.31
CA ARG A 75 -3.92 -7.02 -21.68
C ARG A 75 -2.95 -7.99 -22.35
N GLY A 76 -1.65 -7.80 -22.17
CA GLY A 76 -0.63 -8.72 -22.68
C GLY A 76 -0.78 -10.13 -22.12
N GLU A 77 -0.99 -10.27 -20.81
CA GLU A 77 -1.20 -11.57 -20.18
C GLU A 77 -2.53 -12.22 -20.58
N MET A 78 -3.61 -11.44 -20.70
CA MET A 78 -4.91 -11.94 -21.18
C MET A 78 -4.82 -12.50 -22.60
N GLN A 79 -4.10 -11.82 -23.50
CA GLN A 79 -3.91 -12.25 -24.89
C GLN A 79 -3.20 -13.60 -24.98
N LYS A 80 -2.17 -13.82 -24.15
CA LYS A 80 -1.44 -15.10 -24.08
C LYS A 80 -2.34 -16.27 -23.67
N HIS A 81 -3.41 -16.00 -22.92
CA HIS A 81 -4.32 -17.01 -22.37
C HIS A 81 -5.71 -17.01 -23.02
N ILE A 82 -5.90 -16.30 -24.15
CA ILE A 82 -7.16 -16.25 -24.91
C ILE A 82 -8.34 -15.73 -24.05
N VAL A 83 -8.04 -14.77 -23.17
CA VAL A 83 -9.04 -14.05 -22.37
C VAL A 83 -9.36 -12.72 -23.06
N CYS A 84 -10.65 -12.38 -23.15
CA CYS A 84 -11.09 -11.13 -23.77
C CYS A 84 -11.37 -10.06 -22.72
N LEU A 85 -10.75 -8.90 -22.93
CA LEU A 85 -11.09 -7.68 -22.21
C LEU A 85 -12.32 -7.03 -22.87
N SER A 86 -13.50 -7.16 -22.27
CA SER A 86 -14.77 -6.68 -22.86
C SER A 86 -14.97 -5.18 -22.68
N VAL A 87 -14.44 -4.62 -21.58
CA VAL A 87 -14.54 -3.20 -21.26
C VAL A 87 -13.32 -2.78 -20.46
N ALA A 88 -12.76 -1.62 -20.79
CA ALA A 88 -11.72 -0.97 -20.01
C ALA A 88 -12.20 0.44 -19.65
N ILE A 89 -12.34 0.70 -18.36
CA ILE A 89 -12.76 1.98 -17.81
C ILE A 89 -11.53 2.62 -17.18
N ILE A 90 -11.16 3.79 -17.68
CA ILE A 90 -10.01 4.56 -17.17
C ILE A 90 -10.59 5.74 -16.40
N ILE A 91 -10.44 5.74 -15.08
CA ILE A 91 -10.96 6.77 -14.19
C ILE A 91 -9.89 7.85 -14.01
N GLN A 92 -10.24 9.10 -14.28
CA GLN A 92 -9.34 10.24 -14.10
C GLN A 92 -8.85 10.36 -12.65
N THR A 93 -7.58 10.72 -12.47
CA THR A 93 -7.00 10.96 -11.14
C THR A 93 -7.54 12.24 -10.51
N GLU A 94 -7.87 13.23 -11.34
CA GLU A 94 -8.48 14.48 -10.90
C GLU A 94 -9.98 14.29 -10.65
N LYS A 95 -10.43 14.57 -9.42
CA LYS A 95 -11.79 14.24 -8.96
C LYS A 95 -12.88 14.91 -9.78
N ILE A 96 -12.69 16.16 -10.23
CA ILE A 96 -13.73 16.88 -10.99
C ILE A 96 -13.89 16.24 -12.36
N MET A 97 -12.78 15.87 -13.02
CA MET A 97 -12.83 15.14 -14.29
C MET A 97 -13.46 13.76 -14.12
N ALA A 98 -13.10 13.01 -13.08
CA ALA A 98 -13.69 11.70 -12.81
C ALA A 98 -15.22 11.78 -12.62
N LEU A 99 -15.70 12.84 -11.94
CA LEU A 99 -17.13 13.08 -11.77
C LEU A 99 -17.83 13.44 -13.09
N LYS A 100 -17.19 14.20 -13.98
CA LYS A 100 -17.74 14.53 -15.30
C LYS A 100 -17.93 13.29 -16.17
N GLU A 101 -16.98 12.36 -16.14
CA GLU A 101 -17.02 11.12 -16.94
C GLU A 101 -17.83 10.00 -16.28
N PHE A 102 -18.29 10.20 -15.04
CA PHE A 102 -18.98 9.20 -14.24
C PHE A 102 -20.16 8.53 -14.96
N HIS A 103 -21.03 9.31 -15.60
CA HIS A 103 -22.19 8.77 -16.31
C HIS A 103 -21.79 7.90 -17.52
N THR A 104 -20.75 8.31 -18.23
CA THR A 104 -20.20 7.55 -19.36
C THR A 104 -19.65 6.21 -18.88
N HIS A 105 -18.85 6.21 -17.81
CA HIS A 105 -18.29 4.98 -17.24
C HIS A 105 -19.37 4.06 -16.66
N TYR A 106 -20.38 4.62 -16.01
CA TYR A 106 -21.54 3.87 -15.53
C TYR A 106 -22.28 3.16 -16.68
N ASN A 107 -22.48 3.83 -17.81
CA ASN A 107 -23.11 3.21 -18.98
C ASN A 107 -22.23 2.10 -19.57
N GLN A 108 -20.92 2.32 -19.67
CA GLN A 108 -19.97 1.31 -20.16
C GLN A 108 -20.00 0.02 -19.31
N ILE A 109 -20.02 0.14 -17.98
CA ILE A 109 -20.02 -1.04 -17.09
C ILE A 109 -21.36 -1.79 -17.12
N ILE A 110 -22.48 -1.09 -17.28
CA ILE A 110 -23.81 -1.72 -17.39
C ILE A 110 -23.99 -2.42 -18.73
N MET A 111 -23.55 -1.80 -19.83
CA MET A 111 -23.66 -2.38 -21.17
C MET A 111 -22.71 -3.56 -21.39
N SER A 112 -21.64 -3.66 -20.59
CA SER A 112 -20.70 -4.77 -20.65
C SER A 112 -21.30 -6.07 -20.12
N SER A 113 -21.08 -7.16 -20.85
CA SER A 113 -21.42 -8.52 -20.46
C SER A 113 -20.44 -9.14 -19.46
N ALA A 114 -19.33 -8.45 -19.14
CA ALA A 114 -18.36 -8.95 -18.17
C ALA A 114 -18.98 -9.06 -16.78
N LYS A 115 -19.00 -10.28 -16.26
CA LYS A 115 -19.41 -10.56 -14.87
C LYS A 115 -18.27 -10.32 -13.89
N VAL A 116 -17.03 -10.43 -14.35
CA VAL A 116 -15.81 -10.29 -13.56
C VAL A 116 -15.11 -9.01 -13.96
N VAL A 117 -14.75 -8.19 -12.98
CA VAL A 117 -14.15 -6.89 -13.22
C VAL A 117 -12.91 -6.74 -12.35
N ILE A 118 -11.77 -6.58 -13.01
CA ILE A 118 -10.50 -6.29 -12.36
C ILE A 118 -10.44 -4.80 -12.06
N VAL A 119 -10.08 -4.44 -10.82
CA VAL A 119 -9.94 -3.06 -10.37
C VAL A 119 -8.51 -2.85 -9.91
N TYR A 120 -7.89 -1.77 -10.39
CA TYR A 120 -6.54 -1.39 -9.99
C TYR A 120 -6.41 0.13 -9.91
N GLY A 121 -5.57 0.64 -9.02
CA GLY A 121 -5.39 2.07 -8.83
C GLY A 121 -4.46 2.36 -7.67
N ASP A 122 -4.56 3.53 -7.06
CA ASP A 122 -3.94 3.83 -5.76
C ASP A 122 -5.04 3.96 -4.68
N LYS A 123 -4.67 3.89 -3.40
CA LYS A 123 -5.56 4.04 -2.24
C LYS A 123 -6.37 5.35 -2.26
N ASP A 124 -5.79 6.43 -2.79
CA ASP A 124 -6.45 7.74 -2.83
C ASP A 124 -7.21 7.97 -4.16
N SER A 125 -7.36 6.92 -4.96
CA SER A 125 -7.97 6.97 -6.27
C SER A 125 -9.45 7.38 -6.24
N PRO A 126 -9.93 8.20 -7.19
CA PRO A 126 -11.35 8.47 -7.38
C PRO A 126 -12.20 7.21 -7.71
N ILE A 127 -11.57 6.08 -8.04
CA ILE A 127 -12.25 4.79 -8.25
C ILE A 127 -13.12 4.42 -7.04
N HIS A 128 -12.66 4.68 -5.81
CA HIS A 128 -13.41 4.36 -4.59
C HIS A 128 -14.81 5.01 -4.61
N PHE A 129 -14.90 6.27 -5.02
CA PHE A 129 -16.17 6.98 -5.13
C PHE A 129 -17.06 6.35 -6.21
N ALA A 130 -16.49 6.04 -7.38
CA ALA A 130 -17.23 5.41 -8.46
C ALA A 130 -17.85 4.07 -8.03
N LEU A 131 -17.08 3.22 -7.36
CA LEU A 131 -17.53 1.92 -6.85
C LEU A 131 -18.65 2.04 -5.81
N ILE A 132 -18.56 2.99 -4.87
CA ILE A 132 -19.62 3.24 -3.87
C ILE A 132 -20.94 3.58 -4.57
N VAL A 133 -20.89 4.52 -5.52
CA VAL A 133 -22.10 4.94 -6.23
C VAL A 133 -22.64 3.80 -7.10
N TRP A 134 -21.80 3.09 -7.83
CA TRP A 134 -22.22 1.95 -8.67
C TRP A 134 -22.87 0.84 -7.86
N LYS A 135 -22.33 0.55 -6.67
CA LYS A 135 -22.95 -0.38 -5.72
C LYS A 135 -24.35 0.11 -5.31
N SER A 136 -24.50 1.39 -4.96
CA SER A 136 -25.81 1.97 -4.63
C SER A 136 -26.83 1.93 -5.78
N LYS A 137 -26.34 1.90 -7.03
CA LYS A 137 -27.14 1.79 -8.24
C LYS A 137 -27.43 0.34 -8.66
N GLY A 138 -27.00 -0.64 -7.86
CA GLY A 138 -27.27 -2.06 -8.07
C GLY A 138 -26.34 -2.75 -9.08
N ILE A 139 -25.15 -2.19 -9.33
CA ILE A 139 -24.14 -2.88 -10.12
C ILE A 139 -23.48 -3.94 -9.23
N TRP A 140 -23.84 -5.20 -9.51
CA TRP A 140 -23.22 -6.37 -8.90
C TRP A 140 -22.34 -7.07 -9.93
N ARG A 141 -21.07 -7.26 -9.57
CA ARG A 141 -20.04 -7.95 -10.35
C ARG A 141 -19.19 -8.79 -9.40
N ILE A 142 -18.44 -9.74 -9.95
CA ILE A 142 -17.33 -10.39 -9.25
C ILE A 142 -16.15 -9.42 -9.33
N TRP A 143 -15.81 -8.82 -8.21
CA TRP A 143 -14.71 -7.85 -8.17
C TRP A 143 -13.39 -8.57 -7.91
N VAL A 144 -12.36 -8.29 -8.71
CA VAL A 144 -11.00 -8.76 -8.49
C VAL A 144 -10.12 -7.54 -8.31
N SER A 145 -9.43 -7.40 -7.18
CA SER A 145 -8.67 -6.19 -6.89
C SER A 145 -7.45 -6.47 -6.01
N VAL A 146 -6.75 -5.42 -5.62
CA VAL A 146 -5.64 -5.43 -4.66
C VAL A 146 -6.09 -4.97 -3.27
N SER A 147 -5.33 -5.34 -2.23
CA SER A 147 -5.68 -5.14 -0.81
C SER A 147 -5.97 -3.70 -0.40
N GLN A 148 -5.46 -2.70 -1.12
CA GLN A 148 -5.79 -1.30 -0.85
C GLN A 148 -7.28 -0.95 -1.08
N PHE A 149 -8.02 -1.78 -1.84
CA PHE A 149 -9.46 -1.65 -2.03
C PHE A 149 -10.28 -2.45 -1.00
N ASP A 150 -9.63 -3.20 -0.10
CA ASP A 150 -10.26 -3.88 1.03
C ASP A 150 -10.52 -2.90 2.19
N MET A 151 -11.40 -1.92 1.94
CA MET A 151 -11.77 -0.88 2.89
C MET A 151 -13.27 -0.89 3.20
N ILE A 152 -13.61 -0.47 4.42
CA ILE A 152 -14.98 -0.24 4.87
C ILE A 152 -15.44 1.13 4.39
N THR A 153 -16.63 1.21 3.80
CA THR A 153 -17.23 2.49 3.38
C THR A 153 -17.79 3.26 4.58
N ILE A 154 -18.20 4.50 4.35
CA ILE A 154 -18.86 5.36 5.35
C ILE A 154 -20.14 4.70 5.92
N ILE A 155 -20.76 3.78 5.18
CA ILE A 155 -22.01 3.09 5.56
C ILE A 155 -21.71 1.81 6.37
N GLY A 156 -20.44 1.43 6.53
CA GLY A 156 -20.01 0.31 7.37
C GLY A 156 -19.96 -1.05 6.65
N ASP A 157 -20.09 -1.07 5.33
CA ASP A 157 -19.94 -2.27 4.49
C ASP A 157 -18.61 -2.26 3.72
N PHE A 158 -18.13 -3.41 3.25
CA PHE A 158 -16.91 -3.42 2.43
C PHE A 158 -17.17 -2.80 1.05
N LEU A 159 -16.23 -1.99 0.59
CA LEU A 159 -16.31 -1.27 -0.68
C LEU A 159 -16.64 -2.20 -1.85
N LEU A 160 -15.88 -3.28 -1.97
CA LEU A 160 -16.05 -4.28 -3.00
C LEU A 160 -16.95 -5.45 -2.56
N TYR A 161 -17.67 -5.35 -1.44
CA TYR A 161 -18.61 -6.41 -1.05
C TYR A 161 -19.66 -6.59 -2.15
N SER A 162 -19.73 -7.80 -2.68
CA SER A 162 -20.68 -8.20 -3.70
C SER A 162 -21.25 -9.56 -3.32
N SER A 163 -22.56 -9.73 -3.47
CA SER A 163 -23.20 -11.04 -3.34
C SER A 163 -22.70 -12.04 -4.38
N MET A 164 -22.05 -11.57 -5.45
CA MET A 164 -21.42 -12.41 -6.48
C MET A 164 -20.00 -12.87 -6.09
N GLY A 165 -19.43 -12.33 -5.01
CA GLY A 165 -18.07 -12.63 -4.56
C GLY A 165 -17.04 -11.58 -4.94
N THR A 166 -15.91 -11.60 -4.21
CA THR A 166 -14.81 -10.65 -4.32
C THR A 166 -13.49 -11.35 -4.07
N PHE A 167 -12.50 -11.10 -4.91
CA PHE A 167 -11.12 -11.59 -4.77
C PHE A 167 -10.17 -10.42 -4.54
N ILE A 168 -9.33 -10.53 -3.53
CA ILE A 168 -8.37 -9.50 -3.16
C ILE A 168 -6.96 -10.11 -3.18
N PHE A 169 -6.09 -9.55 -4.01
CA PHE A 169 -4.67 -9.85 -4.06
C PHE A 169 -3.93 -9.01 -3.01
N SER A 170 -3.07 -9.66 -2.25
CA SER A 170 -2.18 -9.01 -1.29
C SER A 170 -0.78 -9.59 -1.45
N HIS A 171 0.24 -8.79 -1.15
CA HIS A 171 1.58 -9.34 -1.06
C HIS A 171 1.67 -10.25 0.15
N GLN A 172 2.29 -11.41 -0.04
CA GLN A 172 2.61 -12.28 1.08
C GLN A 172 3.73 -11.62 1.90
N GLN A 173 3.37 -11.09 3.05
CA GLN A 173 4.30 -10.46 3.99
C GLN A 173 4.39 -11.33 5.25
N PRO A 174 5.60 -11.57 5.79
CA PRO A 174 5.74 -12.24 7.06
C PRO A 174 5.16 -11.36 8.17
N GLU A 175 4.62 -12.01 9.20
CA GLU A 175 4.15 -11.32 10.38
C GLU A 175 5.33 -10.65 11.10
N ILE A 176 5.14 -9.40 11.53
CA ILE A 176 6.13 -8.68 12.32
C ILE A 176 5.90 -9.05 13.79
N PRO A 177 6.88 -9.69 14.46
CA PRO A 177 6.73 -10.07 15.86
C PRO A 177 6.36 -8.87 16.75
N GLY A 178 5.33 -9.03 17.57
CA GLY A 178 4.88 -8.00 18.50
C GLY A 178 4.06 -6.86 17.88
N PHE A 179 3.86 -6.81 16.55
CA PHE A 179 3.06 -5.77 15.92
C PHE A 179 1.59 -5.81 16.34
N GLU A 180 0.98 -7.00 16.34
CA GLU A 180 -0.41 -7.15 16.79
C GLU A 180 -0.58 -6.70 18.25
N GLN A 181 0.35 -7.13 19.12
CA GLN A 181 0.35 -6.76 20.55
C GLN A 181 0.52 -5.24 20.73
N PHE A 182 1.39 -4.61 19.93
CA PHE A 182 1.54 -3.16 19.90
C PHE A 182 0.21 -2.49 19.52
N ILE A 183 -0.42 -2.88 18.40
CA ILE A 183 -1.69 -2.30 17.97
C ILE A 183 -2.79 -2.46 19.04
N GLN A 184 -2.85 -3.61 19.72
CA GLN A 184 -3.84 -3.85 20.78
C GLN A 184 -3.60 -3.04 22.06
N THR A 185 -2.36 -2.63 22.34
CA THR A 185 -1.98 -1.90 23.56
C THR A 185 -1.92 -0.39 23.38
N VAL A 186 -1.85 0.08 22.13
CA VAL A 186 -1.91 1.51 21.79
C VAL A 186 -3.23 2.11 22.30
N HIS A 187 -3.13 3.08 23.20
CA HIS A 187 -4.29 3.85 23.66
C HIS A 187 -3.95 5.34 23.65
N PRO A 188 -4.85 6.24 23.22
CA PRO A 188 -4.58 7.68 23.17
C PRO A 188 -4.09 8.28 24.50
N SER A 189 -4.53 7.73 25.64
CA SER A 189 -4.08 8.20 26.97
C SER A 189 -2.63 7.87 27.28
N ASN A 190 -2.01 6.92 26.56
CA ASN A 190 -0.62 6.51 26.77
C ASN A 190 0.37 7.49 26.14
N TYR A 191 -0.11 8.45 25.34
CA TYR A 191 0.72 9.40 24.63
C TYR A 191 0.37 10.83 25.07
N SER A 192 1.35 11.51 25.68
CA SER A 192 1.22 12.91 26.14
C SER A 192 1.34 13.93 25.01
N SER A 193 1.78 13.53 23.81
CA SER A 193 1.99 14.44 22.70
C SER A 193 0.71 14.70 21.92
N GLU A 194 0.30 15.97 21.85
CA GLU A 194 -0.89 16.44 21.14
C GLU A 194 -0.82 16.25 19.60
N HIS A 195 0.32 15.83 19.05
CA HIS A 195 0.63 16.11 17.66
C HIS A 195 0.28 15.04 16.63
N SER A 196 0.07 13.77 17.00
CA SER A 196 -0.13 12.76 15.95
C SER A 196 -1.21 11.75 16.30
N LEU A 197 -0.96 10.84 17.25
CA LEU A 197 -1.82 9.67 17.40
C LEU A 197 -3.17 10.03 18.04
N ALA A 198 -3.17 10.78 19.14
CA ALA A 198 -4.40 11.18 19.84
C ALA A 198 -5.29 12.10 18.98
N LYS A 199 -4.69 13.00 18.19
CA LYS A 199 -5.39 13.90 17.26
C LYS A 199 -5.93 13.17 16.03
N LEU A 200 -5.19 12.20 15.49
CA LEU A 200 -5.64 11.35 14.39
C LEU A 200 -6.79 10.44 14.86
N TRP A 201 -6.67 9.86 16.06
CA TRP A 201 -7.76 9.16 16.76
C TRP A 201 -8.98 10.08 16.83
N TRP A 202 -8.84 11.27 17.44
CA TRP A 202 -9.95 12.20 17.62
C TRP A 202 -10.65 12.57 16.31
N THR A 203 -9.90 12.84 15.25
CA THR A 203 -10.44 13.16 13.91
C THR A 203 -11.19 11.98 13.29
N TYR A 204 -10.60 10.78 13.36
CA TYR A 204 -11.19 9.58 12.77
C TYR A 204 -12.48 9.15 13.50
N PHE A 205 -12.48 9.21 14.83
CA PHE A 205 -13.63 8.82 15.67
C PHE A 205 -14.72 9.89 15.69
N ARG A 206 -14.42 11.20 15.71
CA ARG A 206 -15.48 12.21 15.69
C ARG A 206 -16.30 12.22 14.40
N CYS A 207 -15.72 11.82 13.27
CA CYS A 207 -16.40 11.80 11.97
C CYS A 207 -17.02 10.44 11.62
N SER A 208 -16.81 9.40 12.44
CA SER A 208 -17.34 8.06 12.19
C SER A 208 -18.64 7.80 12.92
N LEU A 209 -19.57 7.09 12.27
CA LEU A 209 -20.76 6.57 12.94
C LEU A 209 -20.34 5.52 13.97
N PRO A 210 -20.95 5.50 15.16
CA PRO A 210 -20.61 4.48 16.15
C PRO A 210 -21.02 3.09 15.64
N PRO A 211 -20.30 2.02 16.03
CA PRO A 211 -20.69 0.66 15.69
C PRO A 211 -22.12 0.38 16.15
N SER A 212 -22.82 -0.53 15.47
CA SER A 212 -24.25 -0.85 15.70
C SER A 212 -24.61 -1.14 17.17
N ASN A 213 -23.63 -1.63 17.95
CA ASN A 213 -23.79 -1.96 19.37
C ASN A 213 -23.58 -0.76 20.31
N CYS A 214 -23.30 0.43 19.79
CA CYS A 214 -22.96 1.62 20.56
C CYS A 214 -23.81 2.83 20.13
N LYS A 215 -24.55 3.42 21.08
CA LYS A 215 -25.36 4.64 20.83
C LYS A 215 -24.51 5.90 20.66
N LYS A 216 -23.33 5.94 21.29
CA LYS A 216 -22.35 7.03 21.20
C LYS A 216 -20.95 6.45 21.28
N LEU A 217 -20.05 6.93 20.44
CA LEU A 217 -18.68 6.45 20.35
C LEU A 217 -17.87 6.68 21.64
N LYS A 218 -18.16 7.80 22.34
CA LYS A 218 -17.54 8.16 23.63
C LYS A 218 -17.81 7.14 24.76
N ASN A 219 -18.87 6.34 24.62
CA ASN A 219 -19.30 5.38 25.64
C ASN A 219 -19.10 3.91 25.19
N CYS A 220 -18.40 3.70 24.07
CA CYS A 220 -18.18 2.38 23.52
C CYS A 220 -16.92 1.76 24.15
N PRO A 221 -16.94 0.48 24.56
CA PRO A 221 -15.74 -0.20 25.05
C PRO A 221 -14.60 -0.12 24.02
N THR A 222 -13.38 0.14 24.47
CA THR A 222 -12.20 0.24 23.60
C THR A 222 -12.03 -1.03 22.77
N THR A 223 -12.21 -2.21 23.37
CA THR A 223 -12.17 -3.50 22.65
C THR A 223 -13.19 -3.61 21.51
N THR A 224 -14.38 -3.04 21.67
CA THR A 224 -15.42 -3.00 20.63
C THR A 224 -15.06 -2.03 19.52
N VAL A 225 -14.50 -0.86 19.87
CA VAL A 225 -14.01 0.12 18.90
C VAL A 225 -12.83 -0.43 18.11
N PHE A 226 -11.89 -1.10 18.77
CA PHE A 226 -10.75 -1.77 18.15
C PHE A 226 -11.18 -2.89 17.20
N LYS A 227 -12.08 -3.78 17.66
CA LYS A 227 -12.67 -4.79 16.77
C LYS A 227 -13.34 -4.17 15.57
N TRP A 228 -14.06 -3.06 15.75
CA TRP A 228 -14.75 -2.35 14.67
C TRP A 228 -13.77 -1.71 13.66
N LEU A 229 -12.69 -1.06 14.12
CA LEU A 229 -11.65 -0.47 13.27
C LEU A 229 -10.94 -1.50 12.40
N PHE A 230 -10.72 -2.67 12.97
CA PHE A 230 -9.93 -3.74 12.38
C PHE A 230 -10.80 -4.96 12.06
N MET A 231 -12.08 -4.74 11.72
CA MET A 231 -13.05 -5.82 11.42
C MET A 231 -12.63 -6.71 10.26
N THR A 232 -11.80 -6.20 9.35
CA THR A 232 -11.29 -6.99 8.25
C THR A 232 -10.12 -7.84 8.76
N PRO A 233 -9.96 -9.11 8.33
CA PRO A 233 -8.77 -9.90 8.66
C PRO A 233 -7.45 -9.19 8.26
N LEU A 234 -7.53 -8.33 7.23
CA LEU A 234 -6.47 -7.42 6.77
C LEU A 234 -6.33 -6.13 7.60
N GLY A 235 -7.24 -5.85 8.52
CA GLY A 235 -7.27 -4.63 9.32
C GLY A 235 -6.22 -4.64 10.42
N ILE A 236 -6.00 -5.80 11.05
CA ILE A 236 -4.91 -5.98 12.03
C ILE A 236 -3.58 -6.16 11.30
N ALA A 237 -3.59 -6.69 10.07
CA ALA A 237 -2.40 -6.83 9.25
C ALA A 237 -1.89 -5.46 8.78
N MET A 238 -0.57 -5.32 8.71
CA MET A 238 0.04 -4.09 8.28
C MET A 238 -0.19 -3.87 6.77
N SER A 239 -0.58 -2.66 6.37
CA SER A 239 -0.69 -2.34 4.94
C SER A 239 0.68 -2.43 4.24
N ASN A 240 0.69 -2.66 2.92
CA ASN A 240 1.93 -2.73 2.14
C ASN A 240 2.81 -1.49 2.36
N THR A 241 2.22 -0.29 2.32
CA THR A 241 2.92 0.98 2.55
C THR A 241 3.53 1.04 3.95
N CYS A 242 2.80 0.59 4.97
CA CYS A 242 3.32 0.54 6.34
C CYS A 242 4.47 -0.48 6.45
N TYR A 243 4.37 -1.64 5.81
CA TYR A 243 5.43 -2.65 5.76
C TYR A 243 6.70 -2.12 5.08
N ASN A 244 6.55 -1.40 3.97
CA ASN A 244 7.67 -0.73 3.31
C ASN A 244 8.27 0.36 4.19
N LEU A 245 7.46 1.11 4.95
CA LEU A 245 7.96 2.08 5.91
C LEU A 245 8.75 1.43 7.04
N TYR A 246 8.23 0.34 7.62
CA TYR A 246 8.93 -0.43 8.65
C TYR A 246 10.30 -0.91 8.15
N ASN A 247 10.32 -1.51 6.95
CA ASN A 247 11.56 -1.95 6.30
C ASN A 247 12.51 -0.78 6.01
N GLY A 248 11.98 0.37 5.60
CA GLY A 248 12.76 1.58 5.37
C GLY A 248 13.46 2.08 6.64
N VAL A 249 12.73 2.16 7.75
CA VAL A 249 13.30 2.53 9.06
C VAL A 249 14.33 1.50 9.51
N TYR A 250 14.03 0.22 9.36
CA TYR A 250 14.95 -0.86 9.74
C TYR A 250 16.23 -0.84 8.91
N ALA A 251 16.13 -0.58 7.60
CA ALA A 251 17.28 -0.43 6.73
C ALA A 251 18.21 0.69 7.21
N VAL A 252 17.66 1.88 7.50
CA VAL A 252 18.44 3.01 8.01
C VAL A 252 19.11 2.67 9.35
N ALA A 253 18.38 2.01 10.26
CA ALA A 253 18.93 1.60 11.56
C ALA A 253 20.10 0.61 11.40
N LEU A 254 19.98 -0.37 10.50
CA LEU A 254 21.07 -1.31 10.20
C LEU A 254 22.29 -0.59 9.60
N SER A 255 22.09 0.32 8.65
CA SER A 255 23.19 1.10 8.07
C SER A 255 23.94 1.89 9.13
N LEU A 256 23.21 2.56 10.04
CA LEU A 256 23.81 3.30 11.14
C LEU A 256 24.55 2.37 12.11
N HIS A 257 23.99 1.21 12.41
CA HIS A 257 24.63 0.21 13.27
C HIS A 257 25.95 -0.29 12.67
N GLU A 258 25.98 -0.63 11.38
CA GLU A 258 27.21 -1.02 10.68
C GLU A 258 28.26 0.09 10.68
N MET A 259 27.84 1.34 10.47
CA MET A 259 28.75 2.49 10.55
C MET A 259 29.35 2.63 11.95
N ILE A 260 28.54 2.49 13.00
CA ILE A 260 29.02 2.53 14.38
C ILE A 260 30.03 1.41 14.63
N LEU A 261 29.75 0.17 14.17
CA LEU A 261 30.67 -0.95 14.34
C LEU A 261 32.02 -0.71 13.62
N GLN A 262 31.99 -0.28 12.36
CA GLN A 262 33.20 0.05 11.61
C GLN A 262 34.01 1.15 12.30
N GLN A 263 33.33 2.11 12.91
CA GLN A 263 33.96 3.20 13.62
C GLN A 263 34.54 2.75 14.97
N VAL A 264 33.89 1.83 15.68
CA VAL A 264 34.43 1.22 16.91
C VAL A 264 35.68 0.38 16.61
N ASP A 265 35.68 -0.38 15.52
CA ASP A 265 36.85 -1.15 15.09
C ASP A 265 38.05 -0.24 14.72
N THR A 266 37.77 0.94 14.14
CA THR A 266 38.79 1.97 13.85
C THR A 266 39.10 2.91 15.01
N TRP A 267 38.26 2.98 16.05
CA TRP A 267 38.44 3.84 17.22
C TRP A 267 39.63 3.40 18.09
N SER A 268 40.11 2.15 17.95
CA SER A 268 41.39 1.75 18.57
C SER A 268 42.59 2.61 18.10
N MET A 269 42.44 3.39 17.03
CA MET A 269 43.48 4.28 16.48
C MET A 269 43.24 5.80 16.65
N ASN A 270 42.06 6.27 17.08
CA ASN A 270 41.76 7.73 17.15
C ASN A 270 40.81 8.08 18.31
N ALA A 271 41.35 8.30 19.51
CA ALA A 271 40.57 8.76 20.66
C ALA A 271 40.30 10.27 20.60
N GLY A 272 39.02 10.67 20.63
CA GLY A 272 38.62 12.05 21.00
C GLY A 272 37.80 12.86 19.99
N LYS A 273 37.33 12.30 18.87
CA LYS A 273 36.41 13.01 17.96
C LYS A 273 34.95 12.68 18.26
N GLU A 274 34.10 13.70 18.26
CA GLU A 274 32.64 13.58 18.35
C GLU A 274 32.10 12.78 17.15
N LEU A 275 31.02 12.01 17.35
CA LEU A 275 30.41 11.19 16.30
C LEU A 275 29.70 12.09 15.27
N GLU A 276 30.39 12.39 14.17
CA GLU A 276 29.78 13.00 13.00
C GLU A 276 29.42 11.93 11.96
N PHE A 277 28.12 11.81 11.67
CA PHE A 277 27.60 10.96 10.61
C PHE A 277 27.40 11.78 9.35
N ASP A 278 28.20 11.50 8.33
CA ASP A 278 27.96 12.07 7.01
C ASP A 278 26.86 11.29 6.28
N SER A 279 25.82 11.97 5.81
CA SER A 279 24.69 11.36 5.07
C SER A 279 25.13 10.53 3.85
N TRP A 280 26.27 10.85 3.23
CA TRP A 280 26.79 10.10 2.08
C TRP A 280 27.43 8.76 2.46
N LYS A 281 27.89 8.56 3.70
CA LYS A 281 28.44 7.27 4.15
C LYS A 281 27.35 6.22 4.37
N VAL A 282 26.16 6.66 4.78
CA VAL A 282 24.96 5.81 4.85
C VAL A 282 24.61 5.26 3.45
N MET A 283 24.88 6.02 2.38
CA MET A 283 24.62 5.58 1.00
C MET A 283 25.52 4.45 0.50
N SER A 284 26.81 4.42 0.88
CA SER A 284 27.78 3.46 0.32
C SER A 284 27.56 2.03 0.81
N LEU A 285 27.00 1.88 2.02
CA LEU A 285 26.58 0.60 2.56
C LEU A 285 25.27 0.13 1.91
N ASN A 286 24.46 1.07 1.41
CA ASN A 286 23.12 0.78 0.93
C ASN A 286 23.01 0.20 -0.48
N THR A 287 24.04 0.35 -1.30
CA THR A 287 24.13 -0.34 -2.61
C THR A 287 24.22 -1.86 -2.47
N LYS A 288 24.60 -2.39 -1.30
CA LYS A 288 24.52 -3.84 -1.01
C LYS A 288 23.07 -4.35 -0.87
N TRP A 289 22.10 -3.53 -0.44
CA TRP A 289 20.70 -3.99 -0.27
C TRP A 289 20.02 -4.31 -1.60
N HIS A 290 20.35 -3.59 -2.67
CA HIS A 290 19.82 -3.85 -4.01
C HIS A 290 20.23 -5.22 -4.58
N LEU A 291 21.39 -5.75 -4.16
CA LEU A 291 21.92 -7.03 -4.64
C LEU A 291 21.32 -8.24 -3.90
N TYR A 292 20.95 -8.09 -2.63
CA TYR A 292 20.46 -9.19 -1.81
C TYR A 292 18.95 -9.13 -1.58
N GLY A 293 18.33 -7.95 -1.60
CA GLY A 293 16.95 -7.76 -1.17
C GLY A 293 16.86 -7.74 0.37
N LEU A 294 16.14 -6.76 0.93
CA LEU A 294 16.09 -6.53 2.38
C LEU A 294 15.70 -7.78 3.19
N ASN A 295 14.77 -8.58 2.67
CA ASN A 295 14.31 -9.82 3.30
C ASN A 295 15.39 -10.92 3.37
N SER A 296 16.35 -10.93 2.45
CA SER A 296 17.46 -11.89 2.53
C SER A 296 18.54 -11.39 3.50
N LEU A 297 18.78 -10.08 3.62
CA LEU A 297 19.71 -9.51 4.60
C LEU A 297 19.21 -9.70 6.05
N ILE A 298 17.90 -9.58 6.28
CA ILE A 298 17.28 -9.93 7.58
C ILE A 298 17.48 -11.42 7.91
N LYS A 299 17.41 -12.32 6.92
CA LYS A 299 17.67 -13.75 7.11
C LYS A 299 19.16 -14.07 7.27
N VAL A 300 20.05 -13.38 6.56
CA VAL A 300 21.50 -13.63 6.54
C VAL A 300 22.16 -13.14 7.83
N HIS A 301 21.70 -12.04 8.42
CA HIS A 301 22.30 -11.50 9.64
C HIS A 301 21.71 -12.04 10.95
N GLY A 302 20.72 -12.95 10.92
CA GLY A 302 20.38 -13.80 12.06
C GLY A 302 20.18 -13.07 13.40
N LEU A 303 19.63 -11.85 13.38
CA LEU A 303 19.33 -11.12 14.61
C LEU A 303 18.07 -11.72 15.23
N LYS A 304 18.27 -12.68 16.15
CA LYS A 304 17.22 -13.10 17.07
C LYS A 304 16.77 -11.89 17.91
N PRO A 305 15.47 -11.71 18.16
CA PRO A 305 15.01 -10.67 19.06
C PRO A 305 15.66 -10.88 20.44
N CYS A 306 16.26 -9.83 20.99
CA CYS A 306 16.69 -9.82 22.39
C CYS A 306 15.46 -10.14 23.26
N GLN A 307 15.57 -11.21 24.06
CA GLN A 307 14.68 -11.47 25.19
C GLN A 307 14.87 -10.43 26.29
#